data_AF-A0A6G1LKR4-F1
#
_entry.id   AF-A0A6G1LKR4-F1
#
_cell.length_a   1.000
_cell.length_b   1.000
_cell.length_c   1.000
_cell.angle_alpha   90.00
_cell.angle_beta   90.00
_cell.angle_gamma   90.00
#
_symmetry.space_group_name_H-M   'P 1'
#
loop_
_entity.id
_entity.type
_entity.pdbx_description
1 polymer ?
#
loop_
_entity_poly.entity_id
_entity_poly.type
_entity_poly.pdbx_seq_one_letter_code
_entity_poly.pdbx_strand_id
1 'polypeptide(L)'
;SPPPTPAVTQFASALSTPAPRTPFTASPGRQKLVKDNAIFVHGVPKEPVKYLPFECTEDSVCLSDREKGELSIQHERFAIFPSGRGDQGFISDYQRHIPYASEKKTFYGKTNRDAFEGS
;
A
#
# COMPACT_ATOMS: atom_id res chain seq x y z
N SER A 1 25.98 21.68 -30.89
CA SER A 1 24.65 22.16 -31.30
C SER A 1 23.61 21.12 -30.91
N PRO A 2 22.53 21.47 -30.18
CA PRO A 2 21.45 20.52 -29.89
C PRO A 2 20.56 20.31 -31.14
N PRO A 3 19.85 19.16 -31.26
CA PRO A 3 19.02 18.87 -32.42
C PRO A 3 17.71 19.69 -32.39
N PRO A 4 17.11 19.98 -33.57
CA PRO A 4 15.86 20.71 -33.63
C PRO A 4 14.70 19.86 -33.07
N THR A 5 13.88 20.47 -32.23
CA THR A 5 12.64 19.89 -31.69
C THR A 5 11.60 19.79 -32.81
N PRO A 6 10.88 18.67 -32.99
CA PRO A 6 9.78 18.61 -33.95
C PRO A 6 8.61 19.49 -33.47
N ALA A 7 8.06 20.28 -34.38
CA ALA A 7 6.89 21.12 -34.14
C ALA A 7 5.66 20.28 -33.80
N VAL A 8 4.91 20.69 -32.78
CA VAL A 8 3.63 20.07 -32.40
C VAL A 8 2.59 20.43 -33.46
N THR A 9 2.23 19.48 -34.31
CA THR A 9 1.09 19.60 -35.23
C THR A 9 -0.20 19.46 -34.43
N GLN A 10 -0.95 20.56 -34.30
CA GLN A 10 -2.31 20.51 -33.76
C GLN A 10 -3.24 19.91 -34.83
N PHE A 11 -3.58 18.64 -34.70
CA PHE A 11 -4.70 18.07 -35.44
C PHE A 11 -6.01 18.39 -34.71
N ALA A 12 -6.81 19.27 -35.30
CA ALA A 12 -8.19 19.47 -34.91
C ALA A 12 -9.03 18.30 -35.44
N SER A 13 -9.24 17.28 -34.61
CA SER A 13 -10.19 16.19 -34.90
C SER A 13 -11.53 16.53 -34.27
N ALA A 14 -12.41 17.16 -35.06
CA ALA A 14 -13.83 17.25 -34.71
C ALA A 14 -14.49 15.87 -34.90
N LEU A 15 -14.53 15.07 -33.84
CA LEU A 15 -15.48 13.96 -33.71
C LEU A 15 -16.20 14.07 -32.37
N SER A 16 -17.49 14.37 -32.45
CA SER A 16 -18.40 14.43 -31.31
C SER A 16 -18.69 13.02 -30.80
N THR A 17 -17.99 12.60 -29.76
CA THR A 17 -18.36 11.43 -28.97
C THR A 17 -19.20 11.91 -27.78
N PRO A 18 -20.46 11.48 -27.59
CA PRO A 18 -21.20 11.82 -26.40
C PRO A 18 -20.50 11.20 -25.18
N ALA A 19 -20.03 12.06 -24.28
CA ALA A 19 -19.41 11.65 -23.03
C ALA A 19 -20.44 10.84 -22.19
N PRO A 20 -20.09 9.67 -21.65
CA PRO A 20 -20.96 8.96 -20.72
C PRO A 20 -21.19 9.83 -19.49
N ARG A 21 -22.43 10.29 -19.30
CA ARG A 21 -22.84 10.98 -18.07
C ARG A 21 -22.99 9.94 -16.97
N THR A 22 -21.92 9.69 -16.22
CA THR A 22 -22.04 9.04 -14.93
C THR A 22 -22.78 9.97 -13.97
N PRO A 23 -23.73 9.48 -13.15
CA PRO A 23 -24.31 10.29 -12.09
C PRO A 23 -23.21 10.73 -11.13
N PHE A 24 -23.01 12.04 -11.00
CA PHE A 24 -22.19 12.67 -9.96
C PHE A 24 -22.89 12.55 -8.61
N THR A 25 -23.09 11.33 -8.10
CA THR A 25 -23.12 11.18 -6.65
C THR A 25 -21.69 11.38 -6.20
N ALA A 26 -21.39 12.58 -5.73
CA ALA A 26 -20.17 12.87 -5.01
C ALA A 26 -20.14 11.93 -3.81
N SER A 27 -19.48 10.78 -3.95
CA SER A 27 -19.00 10.06 -2.79
C SER A 27 -18.16 11.06 -2.01
N PRO A 28 -18.34 11.21 -0.68
CA PRO A 28 -17.51 12.10 0.10
C PRO A 28 -16.06 11.73 -0.17
N GLY A 29 -15.38 12.60 -0.91
CA GLY A 29 -14.03 12.36 -1.39
C GLY A 29 -13.18 12.12 -0.15
N ARG A 30 -12.56 10.94 -0.07
CA ARG A 30 -11.63 10.61 1.01
C ARG A 30 -10.62 11.76 1.09
N GLN A 31 -10.68 12.54 2.17
CA GLN A 31 -9.79 13.66 2.37
C GLN A 31 -8.35 13.14 2.27
N LYS A 32 -7.53 13.82 1.48
CA LYS A 32 -6.10 13.53 1.39
C LYS A 32 -5.49 13.89 2.74
N LEU A 33 -5.44 12.91 3.65
CA LEU A 33 -4.69 13.05 4.88
C LEU A 33 -3.24 13.30 4.49
N VAL A 34 -2.72 14.43 4.95
CA VAL A 34 -1.29 14.71 4.86
C VAL A 34 -0.60 13.59 5.62
N LYS A 35 0.39 12.96 4.98
CA LYS A 35 1.00 11.72 5.44
C LYS A 35 2.12 12.04 6.44
N ASP A 36 1.79 12.85 7.44
CA ASP A 36 2.77 13.40 8.38
C ASP A 36 3.21 12.36 9.40
N ASN A 37 2.35 11.39 9.75
CA ASN A 37 2.67 10.32 10.70
C ASN A 37 2.07 8.96 10.30
N ALA A 38 2.69 7.88 10.79
CA ALA A 38 2.13 6.54 10.69
C ALA A 38 0.88 6.42 11.59
N ILE A 39 -0.20 5.86 11.04
CA ILE A 39 -1.41 5.54 11.81
C ILE A 39 -1.39 4.04 12.11
N PHE A 40 -1.27 3.70 13.38
CA PHE A 40 -1.34 2.33 13.88
C PHE A 40 -2.78 2.03 14.27
N VAL A 41 -3.38 1.03 13.63
CA VAL A 41 -4.74 0.58 13.90
C VAL A 41 -4.66 -0.86 14.36
N HIS A 42 -5.23 -1.15 15.52
CA HIS A 42 -5.25 -2.50 16.06
C HIS A 42 -5.92 -3.47 15.07
N GLY A 43 -5.36 -4.66 14.96
CA GLY A 43 -5.84 -5.69 14.05
C GLY A 43 -5.62 -7.07 14.64
N VAL A 44 -6.50 -7.99 14.27
CA VAL A 44 -6.41 -9.39 14.67
C VAL A 44 -5.97 -10.20 13.45
N PRO A 45 -4.96 -11.09 13.58
CA PRO A 45 -4.59 -12.01 12.52
C PRO A 45 -5.78 -12.85 12.07
N LYS A 46 -5.98 -13.01 10.75
CA LYS A 46 -7.04 -13.87 10.20
C LYS A 46 -6.75 -15.35 10.41
N GLU A 47 -5.48 -15.70 10.44
CA GLU A 47 -4.96 -17.06 10.51
C GLU A 47 -3.89 -17.13 11.61
N PRO A 48 -3.59 -18.33 12.15
CA PRO A 48 -2.51 -18.51 13.11
C PRO A 48 -1.17 -17.98 12.58
N VAL A 49 -0.52 -17.14 13.39
CA VAL A 49 0.78 -16.54 13.05
C VAL A 49 1.88 -17.57 13.31
N LYS A 50 2.56 -18.02 12.24
CA LYS A 50 3.65 -19.01 12.33
C LYS A 50 4.94 -18.44 12.89
N TYR A 51 5.15 -17.14 12.71
CA TYR A 51 6.36 -16.43 13.12
C TYR A 51 5.94 -15.16 13.83
N LEU A 52 6.03 -15.17 15.16
CA LEU A 52 5.76 -13.99 15.96
C LEU A 52 6.86 -12.95 15.75
N PRO A 53 6.54 -11.66 15.81
CA PRO A 53 7.56 -10.62 15.79
C PRO A 53 8.47 -10.75 17.03
N PHE A 54 9.74 -10.41 16.85
CA PHE A 54 10.64 -10.20 17.98
C PHE A 54 10.41 -8.81 18.53
N GLU A 55 10.00 -8.74 19.78
CA GLU A 55 9.59 -7.51 20.44
C GLU A 55 10.55 -7.16 21.57
N CYS A 56 10.65 -5.86 21.90
CA CYS A 56 11.48 -5.37 23.00
C CYS A 56 10.79 -5.60 24.36
N THR A 57 10.45 -6.86 24.63
CA THR A 57 9.79 -7.32 25.85
C THR A 57 10.73 -8.18 26.69
N GLU A 58 10.52 -8.15 28.00
CA GLU A 58 11.27 -9.00 28.93
C GLU A 58 10.98 -10.50 28.70
N ASP A 59 9.76 -10.83 28.24
CA ASP A 59 9.25 -12.20 28.08
C ASP A 59 9.68 -12.90 26.77
N SER A 60 10.65 -12.36 26.05
CA SER A 60 11.14 -12.96 24.80
C SER A 60 11.76 -14.35 25.06
N VAL A 61 11.04 -15.41 24.67
CA VAL A 61 11.32 -16.82 25.02
C VAL A 61 12.64 -17.35 24.46
N CYS A 62 13.12 -16.78 23.35
CA CYS A 62 14.25 -17.31 22.58
C CYS A 62 15.44 -16.35 22.42
N LEU A 63 15.46 -15.23 23.16
CA LEU A 63 16.57 -14.27 23.13
C LEU A 63 17.30 -14.24 24.47
N SER A 64 18.62 -14.28 24.44
CA SER A 64 19.46 -13.97 25.60
C SER A 64 19.38 -12.49 25.97
N ASP A 65 19.76 -12.12 27.19
CA ASP A 65 19.75 -10.72 27.66
C ASP A 65 20.58 -9.79 26.77
N ARG A 66 21.69 -10.31 26.23
CA ARG A 66 22.52 -9.57 25.27
C ARG A 66 21.76 -9.29 23.97
N GLU A 67 21.12 -10.31 23.40
CA GLU A 67 20.37 -10.18 22.15
C GLU A 67 19.14 -9.27 22.31
N LYS A 68 18.49 -9.27 23.48
CA LYS A 68 17.42 -8.30 23.81
C LYS A 68 17.96 -6.86 23.78
N GLY A 69 19.14 -6.63 24.35
CA GLY A 69 19.82 -5.34 24.29
C GLY A 69 20.13 -4.92 22.85
N GLU A 70 20.71 -5.82 22.05
CA GLU A 70 21.01 -5.57 20.64
C GLU A 70 19.74 -5.28 19.82
N LEU A 71 18.65 -6.02 20.05
CA LEU A 71 17.35 -5.78 19.43
C LEU A 71 16.81 -4.38 19.73
N SER A 72 16.88 -3.95 20.99
CA SER A 72 16.43 -2.61 21.40
C SER A 72 17.20 -1.49 20.69
N ILE A 73 18.52 -1.66 20.52
CA ILE A 73 19.38 -0.71 19.81
C ILE A 73 18.99 -0.65 18.32
N GLN A 74 18.73 -1.80 17.69
CA GLN A 74 18.30 -1.80 16.29
C GLN A 74 16.91 -1.17 16.12
N HIS A 75 15.96 -1.47 17.02
CA HIS A 75 14.63 -0.88 16.96
C HIS A 75 14.68 0.65 17.05
N GLU A 76 15.49 1.19 17.96
CA GLU A 76 15.72 2.64 18.07
C GLU A 76 16.38 3.20 16.80
N ARG A 77 17.45 2.54 16.32
CA ARG A 77 18.18 2.96 15.12
C ARG A 77 17.29 3.08 13.88
N PHE A 78 16.33 2.18 13.73
CA PHE A 78 15.42 2.15 12.57
C PHE A 78 14.08 2.82 12.85
N ALA A 79 13.90 3.47 14.00
CA ALA A 79 12.64 4.07 14.42
C ALA A 79 11.45 3.11 14.27
N ILE A 80 11.62 1.87 14.75
CA ILE A 80 10.57 0.86 14.76
C ILE A 80 9.53 1.26 15.81
N PHE A 81 8.30 1.50 15.35
CA PHE A 81 7.14 1.72 16.19
C PHE A 81 5.94 0.92 15.66
N PRO A 82 5.13 0.35 16.54
CA PRO A 82 5.42 0.12 17.97
C PRO A 82 6.52 -0.93 18.14
N SER A 83 7.20 -0.96 19.29
CA SER A 83 8.38 -1.83 19.49
C SER A 83 8.21 -2.88 20.58
N GLY A 84 7.08 -2.89 21.30
CA GLY A 84 6.85 -3.72 22.49
C GLY A 84 7.48 -3.17 23.78
N ARG A 85 8.20 -2.05 23.71
CA ARG A 85 8.88 -1.46 24.88
C ARG A 85 7.93 -0.54 25.66
N GLY A 86 7.83 -0.75 26.97
CA GLY A 86 7.07 0.12 27.86
C GLY A 86 5.58 0.16 27.50
N ASP A 87 5.05 1.36 27.26
CA ASP A 87 3.65 1.62 26.93
C ASP A 87 3.36 1.77 25.43
N GLN A 88 4.37 1.53 24.57
CA GLN A 88 4.28 1.77 23.12
C GLN A 88 3.42 0.74 22.37
N GLY A 89 2.93 -0.31 23.05
CA GLY A 89 2.18 -1.41 22.45
C GLY A 89 3.08 -2.44 21.74
N PHE A 90 2.49 -3.59 21.39
CA PHE A 90 3.22 -4.69 20.75
C PHE A 90 3.12 -4.61 19.22
N ILE A 91 4.14 -5.05 18.50
CA ILE A 91 4.12 -5.14 17.02
C ILE A 91 2.97 -6.05 16.56
N SER A 92 2.77 -7.15 17.27
CA SER A 92 1.73 -8.14 17.01
C SER A 92 0.31 -7.59 17.05
N ASP A 93 0.04 -6.54 17.83
CA ASP A 93 -1.29 -5.95 18.00
C ASP A 93 -1.80 -5.18 16.78
N TYR A 94 -0.92 -4.83 15.84
CA TYR A 94 -1.22 -3.97 14.69
C TYR A 94 -1.12 -4.69 13.34
N GLN A 95 -1.09 -6.03 13.36
CA GLN A 95 -1.12 -6.82 12.15
C GLN A 95 -2.43 -6.62 11.39
N ARG A 96 -2.34 -6.28 10.10
CA ARG A 96 -3.51 -6.07 9.24
C ARG A 96 -3.39 -6.82 7.92
N HIS A 97 -4.47 -7.48 7.54
CA HIS A 97 -4.60 -8.05 6.20
C HIS A 97 -4.84 -6.92 5.19
N ILE A 98 -3.86 -6.66 4.33
CA ILE A 98 -4.03 -5.73 3.21
C ILE A 98 -4.73 -6.51 2.09
N PRO A 99 -5.98 -6.16 1.73
CA PRO A 99 -6.66 -6.84 0.65
C PRO A 99 -5.90 -6.64 -0.66
N TYR A 100 -5.64 -7.73 -1.37
CA TYR A 100 -5.10 -7.68 -2.72
C TYR A 100 -6.17 -7.11 -3.66
N ALA A 101 -6.14 -5.79 -3.88
CA ALA A 101 -6.91 -5.16 -4.95
C ALA A 101 -6.21 -5.43 -6.30
N SER A 102 -6.40 -6.64 -6.82
CA SER A 102 -6.00 -7.00 -8.17
C SER A 102 -7.00 -6.43 -9.17
N GLU A 103 -6.80 -5.18 -9.62
CA GLU A 103 -7.46 -4.66 -10.83
C GLU A 103 -7.00 -5.41 -12.10
N LYS A 104 -5.98 -6.28 -11.98
CA LYS A 104 -5.43 -7.08 -13.08
C LYS A 104 -6.46 -8.04 -13.68
N LYS A 105 -7.47 -8.48 -12.92
CA LYS A 105 -8.52 -9.37 -13.45
C LYS A 105 -9.43 -8.66 -14.47
N THR A 106 -9.50 -7.33 -14.44
CA THR A 106 -10.34 -6.54 -15.34
C THR A 106 -9.61 -6.12 -16.62
N PHE A 107 -8.32 -6.45 -16.78
CA PHE A 107 -7.53 -6.06 -17.96
C PHE A 107 -7.82 -6.94 -19.19
N TYR A 108 -8.22 -8.21 -18.98
CA TYR A 108 -8.50 -9.14 -20.07
C TYR A 108 -9.80 -8.84 -20.84
N GLY A 109 -10.74 -8.08 -20.25
CA GLY A 109 -11.99 -7.70 -20.92
C GLY A 109 -11.87 -6.47 -21.84
N LYS A 110 -10.71 -5.78 -21.85
CA LYS A 110 -10.49 -4.55 -22.64
C LYS A 110 -9.58 -4.74 -23.85
N THR A 111 -8.78 -5.79 -23.88
CA THR A 111 -8.09 -6.19 -25.11
C THR A 111 -9.03 -7.13 -25.86
N ASN A 112 -9.78 -6.56 -26.82
CA ASN A 112 -10.57 -7.28 -27.83
C ASN A 112 -9.72 -8.36 -28.52
N ARG A 113 -9.61 -9.53 -27.91
CA ARG A 113 -9.02 -10.72 -28.55
C ARG A 113 -9.96 -11.28 -29.62
N ASP A 114 -11.25 -10.90 -29.57
CA ASP A 114 -12.26 -11.23 -30.58
C ASP A 114 -12.21 -10.31 -31.82
N ALA A 115 -11.38 -9.27 -31.86
CA ALA A 115 -11.30 -8.36 -33.03
C ALA A 115 -10.47 -8.93 -34.20
N PHE A 116 -9.79 -10.07 -34.03
CA PHE A 116 -8.93 -10.68 -35.06
C PHE A 116 -9.43 -12.04 -35.57
N GLU A 117 -10.53 -12.57 -35.04
CA GLU A 117 -11.22 -13.76 -35.58
C GLU A 117 -12.55 -13.34 -36.21
N GLY A 118 -12.52 -12.74 -37.40
CA GLY A 118 -13.76 -12.41 -38.11
C GLY A 118 -13.65 -11.43 -39.28
N SER A 119 -12.87 -11.76 -40.31
CA SER A 119 -13.18 -11.46 -41.72
C SER A 119 -12.32 -12.29 -42.65
#